data_AF-A0A435GFE3-F1
#
_entry.id   AF-A0A435GFE3-F1
#
_cell.length_a   1.000
_cell.length_b   1.000
_cell.length_c   1.000
_cell.angle_alpha   90.00
_cell.angle_beta   90.00
_cell.angle_gamma   90.00
#
_symmetry.space_group_name_H-M   'P 1'
#
loop_
_entity.id
_entity.type
_entity.pdbx_description
1 polymer ?
#
loop_
_entity_poly.entity_id
_entity_poly.type
_entity_poly.pdbx_seq_one_letter_code
_entity_poly.pdbx_strand_id
1 'polypeptide(L)'
;MAKTYKAVKISQGKTGWGGPLIIEPTEQRSKVVSVTGGGIHPVAQLIADMTGAEAVDGFRAPPIESEMAVVVVDCGGTARCGVYPRKRIPTVNLTPVGQSGPLAQFITEDIYVSGVKPANITMADGSETITTAGGAAAMSSSNNATAAPQPLPSEGGLIGLISTIGRVMGRIVGIFFNAGRRTIDQVIRNVLPFMAFVTMLIGLILYTGIGDVLAQPMGPLANNIVGLLIISAICGLPFLSPILGPGAVIAQVIGVAIIGPQIANGTISPAMALPALFAYNTQVGCDFVPVGLALGEAKPKTIEIGVPAVLISRQIMGPVSVLIAWVVSLIVF
;
A
#
# COMPACT_ATOMS: atom_id res chain seq x y z
N MET A 1 -47.14 -4.62 -15.78
CA MET A 1 -46.55 -5.84 -15.18
C MET A 1 -45.39 -5.39 -14.32
N ALA A 2 -45.44 -5.60 -13.00
CA ALA A 2 -44.33 -5.23 -12.12
C ALA A 2 -43.10 -6.10 -12.49
N LYS A 3 -41.96 -5.47 -12.78
CA LYS A 3 -40.72 -6.20 -13.04
C LYS A 3 -40.31 -6.90 -11.75
N THR A 4 -40.28 -8.23 -11.75
CA THR A 4 -39.77 -9.00 -10.60
C THR A 4 -38.25 -9.01 -10.65
N TYR A 5 -37.61 -8.27 -9.75
CA TYR A 5 -36.16 -8.27 -9.61
C TYR A 5 -35.69 -9.46 -8.76
N LYS A 6 -34.47 -9.92 -9.01
CA LYS A 6 -33.81 -10.99 -8.28
C LYS A 6 -32.49 -10.51 -7.70
N ALA A 7 -32.10 -11.07 -6.55
CA ALA A 7 -30.83 -10.77 -5.91
C ALA A 7 -29.69 -11.63 -6.48
N VAL A 8 -28.53 -11.01 -6.70
CA VAL A 8 -27.29 -11.71 -7.11
C VAL A 8 -26.19 -11.46 -6.10
N LYS A 9 -25.39 -12.49 -5.86
CA LYS A 9 -24.17 -12.42 -5.07
C LYS A 9 -22.97 -12.27 -6.00
N ILE A 10 -22.14 -11.26 -5.74
CA ILE A 10 -20.94 -10.94 -6.51
C ILE A 10 -19.74 -11.04 -5.60
N SER A 11 -18.91 -12.07 -5.82
CA SER A 11 -17.71 -12.32 -5.01
C SER A 11 -16.45 -11.80 -5.70
N GLN A 12 -15.38 -11.58 -4.93
CA GLN A 12 -14.10 -11.18 -5.49
C GLN A 12 -13.49 -12.26 -6.40
N GLY A 13 -12.72 -11.83 -7.39
CA GLY A 13 -11.89 -12.74 -8.17
C GLY A 13 -10.73 -13.33 -7.36
N LYS A 14 -10.01 -14.31 -7.94
CA LYS A 14 -8.87 -14.98 -7.27
C LYS A 14 -7.80 -14.02 -6.73
N THR A 15 -7.60 -12.88 -7.38
CA THR A 15 -6.66 -11.83 -6.98
C THR A 15 -7.38 -10.52 -6.62
N GLY A 16 -8.70 -10.58 -6.46
CA GLY A 16 -9.56 -9.45 -6.15
C GLY A 16 -9.54 -9.08 -4.68
N TRP A 17 -10.28 -8.02 -4.34
CA TRP A 17 -10.39 -7.49 -2.98
C TRP A 17 -11.83 -7.05 -2.70
N GLY A 18 -12.31 -7.23 -1.48
CA GLY A 18 -13.62 -6.80 -0.99
C GLY A 18 -14.76 -7.79 -1.28
N GLY A 19 -15.99 -7.35 -1.05
CA GLY A 19 -17.19 -8.18 -1.18
C GLY A 19 -17.23 -9.36 -0.18
N PRO A 20 -18.17 -10.31 -0.36
CA PRO A 20 -19.16 -10.39 -1.44
C PRO A 20 -20.21 -9.27 -1.35
N LEU A 21 -20.64 -8.74 -2.49
CA LEU A 21 -21.76 -7.80 -2.57
C LEU A 21 -23.02 -8.53 -2.99
N ILE A 22 -24.14 -8.26 -2.31
CA ILE A 22 -25.46 -8.81 -2.67
C ILE A 22 -26.27 -7.67 -3.27
N ILE A 23 -26.50 -7.75 -4.58
CA ILE A 23 -27.20 -6.71 -5.33
C ILE A 23 -28.60 -7.17 -5.65
N GLU A 24 -29.59 -6.48 -5.09
CA GLU A 24 -31.01 -6.64 -5.42
C GLU A 24 -31.53 -5.32 -5.99
N PRO A 25 -31.74 -5.24 -7.31
CA PRO A 25 -32.31 -4.05 -7.93
C PRO A 25 -33.76 -3.82 -7.49
N THR A 26 -34.18 -2.55 -7.52
CA THR A 26 -35.56 -2.15 -7.23
C THR A 26 -36.11 -1.32 -8.38
N GLU A 27 -37.41 -1.00 -8.38
CA GLU A 27 -37.99 -0.14 -9.43
C GLU A 27 -37.30 1.23 -9.49
N GLN A 28 -36.88 1.75 -8.33
CA GLN A 28 -36.15 3.02 -8.22
C GLN A 28 -34.70 2.87 -8.65
N ARG A 29 -34.06 1.73 -8.35
CA ARG A 29 -32.67 1.41 -8.71
C ARG A 29 -32.61 0.20 -9.61
N SER A 30 -32.98 0.40 -10.86
CA SER A 30 -33.12 -0.66 -11.84
C SER A 30 -31.94 -0.74 -12.82
N LYS A 31 -30.91 0.10 -12.68
CA LYS A 31 -29.83 0.22 -13.67
C LYS A 31 -28.51 -0.37 -13.20
N VAL A 32 -27.94 -1.23 -14.04
CA VAL A 32 -26.57 -1.75 -13.93
C VAL A 32 -25.70 -0.94 -14.88
N VAL A 33 -24.81 -0.10 -14.34
CA VAL A 33 -24.06 0.87 -15.15
C VAL A 33 -22.71 0.31 -15.54
N SER A 34 -22.44 0.17 -16.84
CA SER A 34 -21.15 -0.25 -17.39
C SER A 34 -20.27 0.98 -17.66
N VAL A 35 -19.14 1.09 -16.94
CA VAL A 35 -18.14 2.16 -17.07
C VAL A 35 -16.78 1.52 -17.40
N THR A 36 -16.71 0.86 -18.55
CA THR A 36 -15.57 0.03 -18.98
C THR A 36 -14.90 0.50 -20.28
N GLY A 37 -15.05 1.77 -20.65
CA GLY A 37 -14.45 2.36 -21.86
C GLY A 37 -15.32 2.32 -23.11
N GLY A 38 -16.65 2.23 -22.94
CA GLY A 38 -17.65 2.22 -24.01
C GLY A 38 -18.29 0.85 -24.23
N GLY A 39 -19.59 0.83 -24.47
CA GLY A 39 -20.40 -0.38 -24.57
C GLY A 39 -20.74 -1.03 -23.22
N ILE A 40 -21.60 -2.04 -23.27
CA ILE A 40 -21.98 -2.82 -22.10
C ILE A 40 -21.03 -4.00 -21.96
N HIS A 41 -20.28 -4.05 -20.86
CA HIS A 41 -19.38 -5.17 -20.59
C HIS A 41 -20.16 -6.46 -20.29
N PRO A 42 -19.69 -7.66 -20.68
CA PRO A 42 -20.39 -8.92 -20.41
C PRO A 42 -20.73 -9.17 -18.95
N VAL A 43 -19.91 -8.68 -18.02
CA VAL A 43 -20.18 -8.74 -16.57
C VAL A 43 -21.38 -7.87 -16.18
N ALA A 44 -21.50 -6.67 -16.76
CA ALA A 44 -22.64 -5.78 -16.52
C ALA A 44 -23.93 -6.37 -17.13
N GLN A 45 -23.82 -6.92 -18.34
CA GLN A 45 -24.95 -7.60 -18.99
C GLN A 45 -25.41 -8.82 -18.20
N LEU A 46 -24.48 -9.67 -17.74
CA LEU A 46 -24.80 -10.85 -16.94
C LEU A 46 -25.51 -10.49 -15.63
N ILE A 47 -25.06 -9.44 -14.93
CA ILE A 47 -25.73 -8.96 -13.72
C ILE A 47 -27.16 -8.50 -14.06
N ALA A 48 -27.34 -7.76 -15.15
CA ALA A 48 -28.66 -7.30 -15.58
C ALA A 48 -29.60 -8.47 -15.94
N ASP A 49 -29.11 -9.46 -16.70
CA ASP A 49 -29.88 -10.63 -17.11
C ASP A 49 -30.30 -11.49 -15.91
N MET A 50 -29.41 -11.65 -14.93
CA MET A 50 -29.70 -12.44 -13.72
C MET A 50 -30.65 -11.73 -12.75
N THR A 51 -30.54 -10.41 -12.64
CA THR A 51 -31.34 -9.61 -11.69
C THR A 51 -32.65 -9.09 -12.28
N GLY A 52 -32.81 -9.07 -13.60
CA GLY A 52 -33.93 -8.41 -14.29
C GLY A 52 -33.77 -6.89 -14.43
N ALA A 53 -32.59 -6.35 -14.10
CA ALA A 53 -32.24 -4.94 -14.26
C ALA A 53 -31.92 -4.58 -15.71
N GLU A 54 -31.81 -3.27 -15.98
CA GLU A 54 -31.39 -2.74 -17.28
C GLU A 54 -29.89 -2.42 -17.26
N ALA A 55 -29.13 -3.02 -18.19
CA ALA A 55 -27.73 -2.67 -18.39
C ALA A 55 -27.61 -1.39 -19.23
N VAL A 56 -26.91 -0.39 -18.71
CA VAL A 56 -26.72 0.91 -19.39
C VAL A 56 -25.24 1.24 -19.53
N ASP A 57 -24.87 1.84 -20.66
CA ASP A 57 -23.52 2.35 -20.88
C ASP A 57 -23.37 3.71 -20.20
N GLY A 58 -22.60 3.74 -19.11
CA GLY A 58 -22.36 4.94 -18.30
C GLY A 58 -21.51 6.00 -19.00
N PHE A 59 -20.88 5.69 -20.14
CA PHE A 59 -20.19 6.70 -20.96
C PHE A 59 -21.12 7.37 -21.98
N ARG A 60 -22.16 6.67 -22.46
CA ARG A 60 -23.10 7.22 -23.46
C ARG A 60 -24.27 7.95 -22.83
N ALA A 61 -24.85 7.38 -21.77
CA ALA A 61 -26.02 7.94 -21.09
C ALA A 61 -25.92 7.64 -19.59
N PRO A 62 -25.11 8.40 -18.85
CA PRO A 62 -24.97 8.19 -17.40
C PRO A 62 -26.33 8.40 -16.73
N PRO A 63 -26.92 7.37 -16.08
CA PRO A 63 -28.18 7.55 -15.37
C PRO A 63 -27.98 8.39 -14.11
N ILE A 64 -29.09 8.82 -13.52
CA ILE A 64 -29.05 9.55 -12.24
C ILE A 64 -28.57 8.57 -11.16
N GLU A 65 -27.79 9.07 -10.19
CA GLU A 65 -27.23 8.26 -9.10
C GLU A 65 -28.29 7.46 -8.33
N SER A 66 -29.48 8.04 -8.18
CA SER A 66 -30.63 7.39 -7.53
C SER A 66 -31.17 6.18 -8.28
N GLU A 67 -30.83 6.01 -9.56
CA GLU A 67 -31.29 4.91 -10.42
C GLU A 67 -30.28 3.74 -10.51
N MET A 68 -29.07 3.94 -9.99
CA MET A 68 -27.98 2.97 -10.08
C MET A 68 -28.11 1.90 -8.99
N ALA A 69 -28.30 0.64 -9.39
CA ALA A 69 -28.21 -0.50 -8.47
C ALA A 69 -26.76 -0.85 -8.17
N VAL A 70 -25.94 -0.90 -9.22
CA VAL A 70 -24.51 -1.25 -9.15
C VAL A 70 -23.78 -0.67 -10.36
N VAL A 71 -22.52 -0.30 -10.16
CA VAL A 71 -21.65 0.22 -11.21
C VAL A 71 -20.50 -0.74 -11.47
N VAL A 72 -20.37 -1.20 -12.71
CA VAL A 72 -19.26 -2.04 -13.17
C VAL A 72 -18.19 -1.16 -13.80
N VAL A 73 -16.99 -1.14 -13.23
CA VAL A 73 -15.89 -0.28 -13.68
C VAL A 73 -14.71 -1.12 -14.19
N ASP A 74 -13.96 -0.59 -15.15
CA ASP A 74 -12.60 -1.06 -15.46
C ASP A 74 -11.59 -0.01 -15.01
N CYS A 75 -11.12 -0.11 -13.76
CA CYS A 75 -10.25 0.87 -13.17
C CYS A 75 -9.03 0.23 -12.52
N GLY A 76 -7.84 0.63 -12.99
CA GLY A 76 -6.57 0.15 -12.45
C GLY A 76 -6.16 0.74 -11.08
N GLY A 77 -7.09 1.35 -10.32
CA GLY A 77 -6.82 1.95 -9.00
C GLY A 77 -6.80 3.48 -8.95
N THR A 78 -7.39 4.15 -9.93
CA THR A 78 -7.46 5.62 -10.00
C THR A 78 -8.83 6.11 -9.49
N ALA A 79 -9.35 7.25 -9.97
CA ALA A 79 -10.54 7.88 -9.40
C ALA A 79 -11.80 7.00 -9.47
N ARG A 80 -12.03 6.26 -10.56
CA ARG A 80 -13.26 5.46 -10.74
C ARG A 80 -13.45 4.38 -9.67
N CYS A 81 -12.36 3.91 -9.04
CA CYS A 81 -12.48 2.95 -7.94
C CYS A 81 -13.16 3.56 -6.70
N GLY A 82 -13.06 4.86 -6.48
CA GLY A 82 -13.58 5.52 -5.28
C GLY A 82 -14.69 6.55 -5.51
N VAL A 83 -14.95 6.99 -6.75
CA VAL A 83 -16.01 7.99 -7.05
C VAL A 83 -17.40 7.47 -6.70
N TYR A 84 -17.72 6.22 -7.04
CA TYR A 84 -19.01 5.60 -6.75
C TYR A 84 -19.12 5.10 -5.31
N PRO A 85 -18.09 4.47 -4.71
CA PRO A 85 -18.10 4.17 -3.28
C PRO A 85 -18.21 5.39 -2.37
N ARG A 86 -17.63 6.54 -2.74
CA ARG A 86 -17.81 7.82 -2.02
C ARG A 86 -19.28 8.23 -1.96
N LYS A 87 -20.06 7.89 -2.98
CA LYS A 87 -21.50 8.13 -3.08
C LYS A 87 -22.31 6.95 -2.50
N ARG A 88 -21.64 5.97 -1.89
CA ARG A 88 -22.22 4.74 -1.34
C ARG A 88 -23.00 3.93 -2.39
N ILE A 89 -22.52 3.92 -3.64
CA ILE A 89 -23.08 3.12 -4.74
C ILE A 89 -22.24 1.83 -4.89
N PRO A 90 -22.85 0.63 -4.84
CA PRO A 90 -22.14 -0.63 -5.00
C PRO A 90 -21.30 -0.64 -6.28
N THR A 91 -20.04 -1.01 -6.15
CA THR A 91 -19.07 -0.91 -7.25
C THR A 91 -18.34 -2.22 -7.46
N VAL A 92 -18.42 -2.72 -8.70
CA VAL A 92 -17.80 -3.96 -9.15
C VAL A 92 -16.66 -3.58 -10.09
N ASN A 93 -15.41 -3.82 -9.70
CA ASN A 93 -14.25 -3.57 -10.55
C ASN A 93 -13.78 -4.85 -11.25
N LEU A 94 -13.59 -4.76 -12.55
CA LEU A 94 -13.08 -5.86 -13.37
C LEU A 94 -11.58 -6.09 -13.16
N THR A 95 -10.84 -5.03 -12.85
CA THR A 95 -9.40 -5.12 -12.56
C THR A 95 -9.21 -5.45 -11.06
N PRO A 96 -8.30 -6.39 -10.71
CA PRO A 96 -8.06 -6.81 -9.32
C PRO A 96 -7.29 -5.76 -8.52
N VAL A 97 -8.01 -4.78 -7.97
CA VAL A 97 -7.44 -3.66 -7.23
C VAL A 97 -8.26 -3.40 -5.98
N GLY A 98 -7.60 -3.30 -4.82
CA GLY A 98 -8.23 -2.94 -3.54
C GLY A 98 -8.20 -1.43 -3.28
N GLN A 99 -8.08 -1.06 -1.99
CA GLN A 99 -7.93 0.32 -1.55
C GLN A 99 -6.75 1.03 -2.24
N SER A 100 -7.07 1.94 -3.15
CA SER A 100 -6.08 2.63 -3.99
C SER A 100 -6.64 3.92 -4.60
N GLY A 101 -5.72 4.83 -4.93
CA GLY A 101 -6.06 6.12 -5.53
C GLY A 101 -6.46 7.18 -4.50
N PRO A 102 -6.79 8.41 -4.96
CA PRO A 102 -7.04 9.58 -4.11
C PRO A 102 -8.32 9.47 -3.26
N LEU A 103 -9.16 8.46 -3.52
CA LEU A 103 -10.43 8.20 -2.85
C LEU A 103 -10.42 6.85 -2.14
N ALA A 104 -9.23 6.32 -1.80
CA ALA A 104 -9.06 5.00 -1.19
C ALA A 104 -9.84 4.83 0.11
N GLN A 105 -10.00 5.90 0.91
CA GLN A 105 -10.76 5.85 2.17
C GLN A 105 -12.25 5.48 1.99
N PHE A 106 -12.79 5.61 0.78
CA PHE A 106 -14.19 5.27 0.49
C PHE A 106 -14.34 3.85 -0.08
N ILE A 107 -13.24 3.15 -0.37
CA ILE A 107 -13.24 1.80 -0.92
C ILE A 107 -13.28 0.82 0.25
N THR A 108 -14.48 0.39 0.62
CA THR A 108 -14.72 -0.51 1.76
C THR A 108 -15.33 -1.83 1.29
N GLU A 109 -15.10 -2.90 2.05
CA GLU A 109 -15.52 -4.27 1.67
C GLU A 109 -17.03 -4.41 1.53
N ASP A 110 -17.80 -3.57 2.23
CA ASP A 110 -19.27 -3.55 2.20
C ASP A 110 -19.85 -2.97 0.90
N ILE A 111 -19.08 -2.19 0.12
CA ILE A 111 -19.60 -1.48 -1.06
C ILE A 111 -18.78 -1.71 -2.33
N TYR A 112 -17.64 -2.38 -2.22
CA TYR A 112 -16.69 -2.54 -3.31
C TYR A 112 -16.19 -3.98 -3.41
N VAL A 113 -16.15 -4.51 -4.62
CA VAL A 113 -15.58 -5.82 -4.95
C VAL A 113 -14.77 -5.73 -6.23
N SER A 114 -13.61 -6.38 -6.30
CA SER A 114 -12.71 -6.30 -7.45
C SER A 114 -12.25 -7.63 -8.03
N GLY A 115 -11.66 -7.57 -9.23
CA GLY A 115 -11.20 -8.74 -9.97
C GLY A 115 -12.34 -9.63 -10.49
N VAL A 116 -13.56 -9.10 -10.56
CA VAL A 116 -14.77 -9.88 -10.83
C VAL A 116 -14.80 -10.37 -12.28
N LYS A 117 -15.03 -11.68 -12.44
CA LYS A 117 -15.28 -12.35 -13.72
C LYS A 117 -16.71 -12.92 -13.74
N PRO A 118 -17.24 -13.32 -14.90
CA PRO A 118 -18.57 -13.96 -14.99
C PRO A 118 -18.77 -15.12 -14.02
N ALA A 119 -17.72 -15.93 -13.77
CA ALA A 119 -17.77 -17.07 -12.84
C ALA A 119 -17.91 -16.68 -11.36
N ASN A 120 -17.75 -15.41 -11.01
CA ASN A 120 -17.84 -14.90 -9.64
C ASN A 120 -19.25 -14.37 -9.29
N ILE A 121 -20.19 -14.45 -10.22
CA ILE A 121 -21.57 -13.98 -10.05
C ILE A 121 -22.47 -15.21 -9.92
N THR A 122 -23.20 -15.31 -8.81
CA THR A 122 -24.16 -16.38 -8.54
C THR A 122 -25.49 -15.78 -8.10
N MET A 123 -26.58 -16.54 -8.19
CA MET A 123 -27.84 -16.14 -7.56
C MET A 123 -27.65 -16.07 -6.04
N ALA A 124 -28.32 -15.14 -5.38
CA ALA A 124 -28.31 -15.07 -3.91
C ALA A 124 -29.34 -16.05 -3.33
N ASP A 125 -28.96 -16.79 -2.27
CA ASP A 125 -29.79 -17.83 -1.66
C ASP A 125 -30.86 -17.28 -0.69
N GLY A 126 -31.13 -15.97 -0.71
CA GLY A 126 -32.16 -15.31 0.12
C GLY A 126 -31.84 -15.21 1.62
N SER A 127 -30.74 -15.82 2.08
CA SER A 127 -30.26 -15.79 3.47
C SER A 127 -29.28 -14.64 3.77
N GLU A 128 -28.84 -13.90 2.75
CA GLU A 128 -27.72 -12.96 2.88
C GLU A 128 -28.20 -11.50 2.87
N THR A 129 -27.56 -10.64 3.66
CA THR A 129 -27.94 -9.22 3.81
C THR A 129 -27.67 -8.43 2.53
N ILE A 130 -28.72 -7.82 1.97
CA ILE A 130 -28.64 -7.01 0.75
C ILE A 130 -27.69 -5.83 0.94
N THR A 131 -26.71 -5.70 0.04
CA THR A 131 -25.84 -4.54 -0.03
C THR A 131 -26.67 -3.35 -0.55
N THR A 132 -27.14 -2.52 0.38
CA THR A 132 -27.97 -1.36 0.06
C THR A 132 -27.11 -0.13 -0.22
N ALA A 133 -27.34 0.52 -1.37
CA ALA A 133 -26.83 1.86 -1.59
C ALA A 133 -27.58 2.86 -0.68
N GLY A 134 -26.88 3.65 0.12
CA GLY A 134 -27.47 4.78 0.84
C GLY A 134 -28.11 4.43 2.20
N GLY A 135 -27.34 4.71 3.25
CA GLY A 135 -27.80 4.90 4.62
C GLY A 135 -26.94 5.97 5.29
N ALA A 136 -27.35 7.24 5.12
CA ALA A 136 -27.15 8.42 5.98
C ALA A 136 -27.27 9.70 5.13
N ALA A 137 -28.11 10.62 5.58
CA ALA A 137 -28.61 11.79 4.87
C ALA A 137 -27.59 12.93 4.68
N ALA A 138 -27.89 13.75 3.66
CA ALA A 138 -27.64 15.18 3.51
C ALA A 138 -26.20 15.72 3.62
N MET A 139 -25.61 16.02 2.45
CA MET A 139 -24.92 17.31 2.28
C MET A 139 -25.04 17.76 0.81
N SER A 140 -25.79 18.84 0.62
CA SER A 140 -26.09 19.46 -0.67
C SER A 140 -24.87 20.14 -1.31
N SER A 141 -24.84 20.04 -2.64
CA SER A 141 -24.42 21.04 -3.63
C SER A 141 -22.95 21.46 -3.75
N SER A 142 -22.34 21.20 -4.92
CA SER A 142 -22.26 22.20 -6.00
C SER A 142 -21.29 21.77 -7.14
N ASN A 143 -21.83 21.76 -8.37
CA ASN A 143 -21.28 22.11 -9.69
C ASN A 143 -19.79 21.84 -10.03
N ASN A 144 -19.53 21.17 -11.17
CA ASN A 144 -19.53 21.85 -12.48
C ASN A 144 -19.42 20.88 -13.68
N ALA A 145 -19.96 21.35 -14.80
CA ALA A 145 -20.22 20.69 -16.07
C ALA A 145 -18.99 20.13 -16.82
N THR A 146 -19.23 19.22 -17.77
CA THR A 146 -18.55 19.27 -19.10
C THR A 146 -19.24 18.37 -20.14
N ALA A 147 -19.75 19.06 -21.17
CA ALA A 147 -19.92 18.71 -22.59
C ALA A 147 -20.24 17.26 -23.02
N ALA A 148 -21.39 17.13 -23.69
CA ALA A 148 -21.80 15.97 -24.47
C ALA A 148 -21.01 15.83 -25.79
N PRO A 149 -20.57 14.62 -26.15
CA PRO A 149 -20.23 14.27 -27.53
C PRO A 149 -21.30 13.38 -28.17
N GLN A 150 -21.64 13.71 -29.41
CA GLN A 150 -22.60 13.00 -30.26
C GLN A 150 -22.17 11.56 -30.61
N PRO A 151 -23.12 10.65 -30.91
CA PRO A 151 -22.84 9.25 -31.18
C PRO A 151 -22.22 9.04 -32.57
N LEU A 152 -21.15 8.24 -32.66
CA LEU A 152 -20.64 7.68 -33.91
C LEU A 152 -20.96 6.17 -34.01
N PRO A 153 -21.21 5.63 -35.22
CA PRO A 153 -21.71 4.28 -35.43
C PRO A 153 -20.65 3.21 -35.16
N SER A 154 -21.11 2.00 -34.82
CA SER A 154 -20.27 0.80 -34.68
C SER A 154 -19.68 0.41 -36.03
N GLU A 155 -18.40 0.01 -36.09
CA GLU A 155 -17.90 -1.02 -37.03
C GLU A 155 -16.37 -1.25 -36.90
N GLY A 156 -15.91 -2.50 -37.12
CA GLY A 156 -14.57 -2.80 -37.65
C GLY A 156 -13.50 -3.35 -36.69
N GLY A 157 -12.98 -4.55 -37.01
CA GLY A 157 -11.93 -5.27 -36.25
C GLY A 157 -10.60 -4.54 -36.01
N LEU A 158 -10.30 -3.46 -36.75
CA LEU A 158 -9.17 -2.54 -36.50
C LEU A 158 -9.41 -1.64 -35.28
N ILE A 159 -10.65 -1.19 -35.06
CA ILE A 159 -11.04 -0.39 -33.87
C ILE A 159 -11.08 -1.29 -32.63
N GLY A 160 -11.43 -2.57 -32.78
CA GLY A 160 -11.28 -3.60 -31.74
C GLY A 160 -9.81 -3.82 -31.31
N LEU A 161 -8.88 -3.81 -32.26
CA LEU A 161 -7.45 -3.97 -31.98
C LEU A 161 -6.87 -2.70 -31.33
N ILE A 162 -7.23 -1.52 -31.82
CA ILE A 162 -6.83 -0.22 -31.24
C ILE A 162 -7.39 -0.05 -29.82
N SER A 163 -8.66 -0.41 -29.58
CA SER A 163 -9.25 -0.36 -28.24
C SER A 163 -8.60 -1.38 -27.29
N THR A 164 -8.18 -2.54 -27.79
CA THR A 164 -7.43 -3.54 -27.00
C THR A 164 -6.03 -3.02 -26.62
N ILE A 165 -5.30 -2.44 -27.57
CA ILE A 165 -3.99 -1.81 -27.31
C ILE A 165 -4.16 -0.64 -26.32
N GLY A 166 -5.17 0.20 -26.50
CA GLY A 166 -5.49 1.29 -25.59
C GLY A 166 -5.81 0.82 -24.17
N ARG A 167 -6.49 -0.32 -24.02
CA ARG A 167 -6.79 -0.94 -22.71
C ARG A 167 -5.53 -1.49 -22.04
N VAL A 168 -4.65 -2.15 -22.79
CA VAL A 168 -3.36 -2.65 -22.26
C VAL A 168 -2.45 -1.49 -21.87
N MET A 169 -2.33 -0.47 -22.73
CA MET A 169 -1.53 0.71 -22.44
C MET A 169 -2.09 1.48 -21.23
N GLY A 170 -3.41 1.61 -21.14
CA GLY A 170 -4.09 2.20 -19.98
C GLY A 170 -3.86 1.42 -18.68
N ARG A 171 -3.78 0.08 -18.75
CA ARG A 171 -3.44 -0.77 -17.59
C ARG A 171 -2.00 -0.54 -17.15
N ILE A 172 -1.04 -0.51 -18.07
CA ILE A 172 0.39 -0.26 -17.76
C ILE A 172 0.56 1.14 -17.15
N VAL A 173 0.03 2.17 -17.81
CA VAL A 173 0.07 3.56 -17.30
C VAL A 173 -0.61 3.66 -15.93
N GLY A 174 -1.74 2.97 -15.74
CA GLY A 174 -2.41 2.89 -14.45
C GLY A 174 -1.56 2.29 -13.33
N ILE A 175 -0.81 1.21 -13.62
CA ILE A 175 0.12 0.59 -12.66
C ILE A 175 1.21 1.59 -12.26
N PHE A 176 1.89 2.21 -13.22
CA PHE A 176 2.96 3.17 -12.94
C PHE A 176 2.44 4.39 -12.18
N PHE A 177 1.29 4.93 -12.57
CA PHE A 177 0.72 6.11 -11.92
C PHE A 177 0.27 5.81 -10.49
N ASN A 178 -0.27 4.62 -10.24
CA ASN A 178 -0.67 4.22 -8.90
C ASN A 178 0.51 3.81 -8.02
N ALA A 179 1.55 3.19 -8.58
CA ALA A 179 2.82 2.98 -7.88
C ALA A 179 3.41 4.33 -7.46
N GLY A 180 3.49 5.30 -8.38
CA GLY A 180 3.98 6.65 -8.10
C GLY A 180 3.17 7.34 -7.00
N ARG A 181 1.83 7.33 -7.08
CA ARG A 181 0.98 7.90 -6.02
C ARG A 181 1.19 7.22 -4.66
N ARG A 182 1.25 5.89 -4.63
CA ARG A 182 1.50 5.13 -3.39
C ARG A 182 2.86 5.48 -2.79
N THR A 183 3.88 5.63 -3.62
CA THR A 183 5.21 6.08 -3.16
C THR A 183 5.15 7.48 -2.56
N ILE A 184 4.48 8.45 -3.21
CA ILE A 184 4.34 9.80 -2.69
C ILE A 184 3.59 9.80 -1.34
N ASP A 185 2.50 9.06 -1.26
CA ASP A 185 1.72 8.94 -0.02
C ASP A 185 2.56 8.32 1.11
N GLN A 186 3.33 7.27 0.82
CA GLN A 186 4.27 6.65 1.77
C GLN A 186 5.35 7.63 2.24
N VAL A 187 5.91 8.42 1.33
CA VAL A 187 6.92 9.44 1.68
C VAL A 187 6.32 10.51 2.59
N ILE A 188 5.15 11.05 2.22
CA ILE A 188 4.52 12.15 2.97
C ILE A 188 4.02 11.70 4.34
N ARG A 189 3.39 10.52 4.43
CA ARG A 189 2.75 10.07 5.66
C ARG A 189 3.70 9.38 6.64
N ASN A 190 4.76 8.74 6.14
CA ASN A 190 5.63 7.90 6.97
C ASN A 190 7.08 8.39 6.99
N VAL A 191 7.70 8.64 5.83
CA VAL A 191 9.13 8.98 5.76
C VAL A 191 9.41 10.39 6.28
N LEU A 192 8.70 11.40 5.78
CA LEU A 192 8.94 12.80 6.18
C LEU A 192 8.71 13.04 7.68
N PRO A 193 7.63 12.52 8.32
CA PRO A 193 7.46 12.68 9.76
C PRO A 193 8.58 12.03 10.57
N PHE A 194 9.05 10.85 10.17
CA PHE A 194 10.17 10.19 10.82
C PHE A 194 11.47 10.99 10.68
N MET A 195 11.77 11.48 9.48
CA MET A 195 12.94 12.34 9.24
C MET A 195 12.86 13.64 10.06
N ALA A 196 11.69 14.28 10.15
CA ALA A 196 11.50 15.49 10.93
C ALA A 196 11.75 15.23 12.43
N PHE A 197 11.23 14.12 12.96
CA PHE A 197 11.46 13.70 14.34
C PHE A 197 12.95 13.45 14.63
N VAL A 198 13.63 12.67 13.77
CA VAL A 198 15.06 12.39 13.93
C VAL A 198 15.88 13.67 13.86
N THR A 199 15.57 14.56 12.91
CA THR A 199 16.27 15.84 12.75
C THR A 199 16.09 16.73 13.99
N MET A 200 14.90 16.75 14.58
CA MET A 200 14.63 17.48 15.83
C MET A 200 15.43 16.90 17.01
N LEU A 201 15.50 15.58 17.13
CA LEU A 201 16.29 14.91 18.17
C LEU A 201 17.79 15.18 18.01
N ILE A 202 18.33 15.08 16.79
CA ILE A 202 19.72 15.45 16.48
C ILE A 202 19.98 16.91 16.84
N GLY A 203 19.08 17.82 16.44
CA GLY A 203 19.19 19.25 16.78
C GLY A 203 19.23 19.50 18.28
N LEU A 204 18.41 18.79 19.07
CA LEU A 204 18.43 18.88 20.52
C LEU A 204 19.75 18.33 21.10
N ILE A 205 20.25 17.20 20.62
CA ILE A 205 21.53 16.62 21.09
C ILE A 205 22.69 17.58 20.82
N LEU A 206 22.74 18.16 19.61
CA LEU A 206 23.79 19.10 19.23
C LEU A 206 23.69 20.42 20.02
N TYR A 207 22.48 20.96 20.20
CA TYR A 207 22.27 22.19 20.96
C TYR A 207 22.59 22.03 22.45
N THR A 208 22.21 20.89 23.04
CA THR A 208 22.42 20.61 24.47
C THR A 208 23.83 20.16 24.80
N GLY A 209 24.63 19.76 23.80
CA GLY A 209 25.96 19.18 24.02
C GLY A 209 25.95 17.82 24.70
N ILE A 210 24.77 17.18 24.87
CA ILE A 210 24.66 15.83 25.44
C ILE A 210 25.43 14.82 24.58
N GLY A 211 25.49 15.07 23.26
CA GLY A 211 26.27 14.25 22.33
C GLY A 211 27.75 14.21 22.68
N ASP A 212 28.35 15.33 23.07
CA ASP A 212 29.77 15.41 23.43
C ASP A 212 30.07 14.72 24.76
N VAL A 213 29.15 14.81 25.72
CA VAL A 213 29.26 14.11 27.02
C VAL A 213 29.14 12.60 26.85
N LEU A 214 28.22 12.13 26.01
CA LEU A 214 28.08 10.72 25.65
C LEU A 214 29.24 10.24 24.75
N ALA A 215 29.84 11.13 23.97
CA ALA A 215 30.98 10.83 23.10
C ALA A 215 32.29 10.63 23.87
N GLN A 216 32.48 11.26 25.03
CA GLN A 216 33.71 11.13 25.84
C GLN A 216 34.11 9.66 26.13
N PRO A 217 33.20 8.77 26.62
CA PRO A 217 33.50 7.36 26.77
C PRO A 217 33.50 6.60 25.43
N MET A 218 32.72 7.05 24.44
CA MET A 218 32.56 6.36 23.15
C MET A 218 33.70 6.64 22.16
N GLY A 219 34.38 7.78 22.23
CA GLY A 219 35.48 8.16 21.35
C GLY A 219 36.67 7.20 21.44
N PRO A 220 37.19 6.90 22.64
CA PRO A 220 38.23 5.89 22.83
C PRO A 220 37.82 4.49 22.38
N LEU A 221 36.54 4.13 22.57
CA LEU A 221 35.99 2.85 22.10
C LEU A 221 35.84 2.79 20.58
N ALA A 222 35.47 3.91 19.94
CA ALA A 222 35.26 3.97 18.50
C ALA A 222 36.55 4.11 17.68
N ASN A 223 37.64 4.58 18.31
CA ASN A 223 38.95 4.74 17.68
C ASN A 223 39.84 3.48 17.77
N ASN A 224 39.32 2.37 18.29
CA ASN A 224 40.02 1.08 18.33
C ASN A 224 39.06 -0.06 17.96
N ILE A 225 39.55 -1.04 17.21
CA ILE A 225 38.78 -2.21 16.78
C ILE A 225 38.15 -2.95 17.95
N VAL A 226 38.85 -3.09 19.09
CA VAL A 226 38.32 -3.80 20.27
C VAL A 226 37.07 -3.11 20.81
N GLY A 227 37.07 -1.77 20.86
CA GLY A 227 35.91 -1.02 21.33
C GLY A 227 34.74 -1.10 20.34
N LEU A 228 35.00 -1.13 19.04
CA LEU A 228 33.97 -1.37 18.04
C LEU A 228 33.36 -2.77 18.09
N LEU A 229 34.14 -3.80 18.44
CA LEU A 229 33.61 -5.14 18.69
C LEU A 229 32.69 -5.16 19.91
N ILE A 230 33.04 -4.45 20.97
CA ILE A 230 32.19 -4.30 22.16
C ILE A 230 30.91 -3.56 21.81
N ILE A 231 31.01 -2.43 21.08
CA ILE A 231 29.85 -1.67 20.60
C ILE A 231 28.95 -2.56 19.75
N SER A 232 29.52 -3.38 18.85
CA SER A 232 28.75 -4.32 18.04
C SER A 232 28.05 -5.40 18.86
N ALA A 233 28.72 -5.95 19.86
CA ALA A 233 28.13 -6.94 20.74
C ALA A 233 26.96 -6.36 21.56
N ILE A 234 27.06 -5.11 22.00
CA ILE A 234 25.96 -4.41 22.70
C ILE A 234 24.84 -4.09 21.70
N CYS A 235 25.19 -3.49 20.56
CA CYS A 235 24.26 -3.11 19.50
C CYS A 235 23.71 -4.30 18.72
N GLY A 236 24.09 -5.54 19.03
CA GLY A 236 23.50 -6.76 18.47
C GLY A 236 22.43 -7.38 19.36
N LEU A 237 22.31 -6.95 20.62
CA LEU A 237 21.54 -7.67 21.63
C LEU A 237 20.08 -7.85 21.16
N PRO A 238 19.56 -9.11 21.13
CA PRO A 238 18.25 -9.43 20.52
C PRO A 238 17.06 -8.61 21.02
N PHE A 239 17.11 -8.14 22.27
CA PHE A 239 16.02 -7.41 22.91
C PHE A 239 16.02 -5.91 22.60
N LEU A 240 17.15 -5.34 22.16
CA LEU A 240 17.22 -3.90 21.87
C LEU A 240 16.43 -3.54 20.61
N SER A 241 16.38 -4.43 19.61
CA SER A 241 15.67 -4.14 18.36
C SER A 241 14.14 -4.02 18.55
N PRO A 242 13.46 -4.88 19.33
CA PRO A 242 12.03 -4.70 19.63
C PRO A 242 11.73 -3.53 20.56
N ILE A 243 12.62 -3.20 21.50
CA ILE A 243 12.39 -2.18 22.54
C ILE A 243 12.65 -0.76 22.01
N LEU A 244 13.64 -0.58 21.15
CA LEU A 244 14.07 0.74 20.68
C LEU A 244 13.22 1.29 19.52
N GLY A 245 12.20 0.55 19.08
CA GLY A 245 11.38 0.95 17.92
C GLY A 245 12.16 0.79 16.61
N PRO A 246 11.94 1.64 15.59
CA PRO A 246 12.59 1.51 14.29
C PRO A 246 14.10 1.31 14.47
N GLY A 247 14.67 0.23 13.96
CA GLY A 247 16.09 -0.13 14.15
C GLY A 247 17.08 0.97 13.76
N ALA A 248 16.61 2.01 13.08
CA ALA A 248 17.31 3.25 12.80
C ALA A 248 17.69 4.07 14.05
N VAL A 249 17.02 3.97 15.20
CA VAL A 249 17.28 4.87 16.34
C VAL A 249 18.73 4.78 16.84
N ILE A 250 19.28 3.57 17.03
CA ILE A 250 20.70 3.39 17.40
C ILE A 250 21.62 4.00 16.34
N ALA A 251 21.37 3.70 15.06
CA ALA A 251 22.20 4.19 13.97
C ALA A 251 22.17 5.73 13.85
N GLN A 252 21.03 6.35 14.12
CA GLN A 252 20.89 7.81 14.12
C GLN A 252 21.57 8.45 15.34
N VAL A 253 21.39 7.91 16.53
CA VAL A 253 21.98 8.49 17.75
C VAL A 253 23.48 8.23 17.82
N ILE A 254 23.93 6.98 17.67
CA ILE A 254 25.34 6.62 17.79
C ILE A 254 26.12 6.99 16.52
N GLY A 255 25.58 6.67 15.34
CA GLY A 255 26.26 6.91 14.07
C GLY A 255 26.25 8.38 13.67
N VAL A 256 25.07 8.98 13.56
CA VAL A 256 24.92 10.35 13.03
C VAL A 256 25.16 11.43 14.08
N ALA A 257 24.74 11.24 15.33
CA ALA A 257 24.88 12.28 16.36
C ALA A 257 26.18 12.20 17.18
N ILE A 258 26.87 11.05 17.21
CA ILE A 258 28.09 10.86 18.04
C ILE A 258 29.32 10.56 17.18
N ILE A 259 29.36 9.42 16.47
CA ILE A 259 30.57 8.98 15.77
C ILE A 259 30.87 9.85 14.54
N GLY A 260 29.85 10.19 13.74
CA GLY A 260 29.99 11.01 12.54
C GLY A 260 30.65 12.38 12.81
N PRO A 261 30.14 13.18 13.76
CA PRO A 261 30.77 14.44 14.15
C PRO A 261 32.20 14.27 14.68
N GLN A 262 32.48 13.20 15.42
CA GLN A 262 33.82 12.93 15.95
C GLN A 262 34.82 12.52 14.85
N ILE A 263 34.36 11.86 13.77
CA ILE A 263 35.16 11.65 12.56
C ILE A 263 35.38 12.98 11.84
N ALA A 264 34.34 13.80 11.68
CA ALA A 264 34.42 15.10 11.00
C ALA A 264 35.36 16.08 11.71
N ASN A 265 35.39 16.06 13.05
CA ASN A 265 36.26 16.90 13.88
C ASN A 265 37.69 16.33 14.02
N GLY A 266 37.98 15.16 13.44
CA GLY A 266 39.31 14.56 13.44
C GLY A 266 39.69 13.79 14.71
N THR A 267 38.75 13.61 15.65
CA THR A 267 38.98 12.82 16.88
C THR A 267 39.07 11.31 16.58
N ILE A 268 38.27 10.83 15.61
CA ILE A 268 38.27 9.43 15.15
C ILE A 268 38.86 9.38 13.75
N SER A 269 39.77 8.44 13.50
CA SER A 269 40.36 8.23 12.17
C SER A 269 39.28 7.90 11.13
N PRO A 270 39.31 8.50 9.92
CA PRO A 270 38.40 8.13 8.82
C PRO A 270 38.42 6.64 8.46
N ALA A 271 39.56 5.96 8.67
CA ALA A 271 39.66 4.51 8.47
C ALA A 271 38.77 3.70 9.44
N MET A 272 38.32 4.29 10.55
CA MET A 272 37.39 3.64 11.47
C MET A 272 35.92 3.82 11.07
N ALA A 273 35.61 4.61 10.04
CA ALA A 273 34.24 4.88 9.61
C ALA A 273 33.50 3.61 9.15
N LEU A 274 34.15 2.78 8.32
CA LEU A 274 33.56 1.54 7.80
C LEU A 274 33.35 0.51 8.92
N PRO A 275 34.34 0.20 9.79
CA PRO A 275 34.13 -0.64 10.96
C PRO A 275 33.04 -0.11 11.90
N ALA A 276 33.02 1.20 12.16
CA ALA A 276 32.04 1.81 13.05
C ALA A 276 30.63 1.67 12.51
N LEU A 277 30.43 1.86 11.20
CA LEU A 277 29.15 1.65 10.53
C LEU A 277 28.57 0.26 10.83
N PHE A 278 29.38 -0.80 10.75
CA PHE A 278 28.92 -2.15 11.07
C PHE A 278 28.72 -2.36 12.58
N ALA A 279 29.48 -1.68 13.43
CA ALA A 279 29.38 -1.82 14.87
C ALA A 279 28.03 -1.33 15.41
N TYR A 280 27.67 -0.07 15.15
CA TYR A 280 26.42 0.49 15.68
C TYR A 280 25.17 0.04 14.90
N ASN A 281 25.32 -0.56 13.72
CA ASN A 281 24.21 -0.94 12.85
C ASN A 281 23.92 -2.45 12.85
N THR A 282 24.35 -3.17 13.89
CA THR A 282 24.21 -4.64 13.98
C THR A 282 22.74 -5.09 13.98
N GLN A 283 21.84 -4.30 14.56
CA GLN A 283 20.39 -4.55 14.64
C GLN A 283 19.57 -4.12 13.41
N VAL A 284 20.20 -3.58 12.37
CA VAL A 284 19.46 -3.06 11.21
C VAL A 284 18.53 -4.11 10.60
N GLY A 285 17.26 -3.74 10.44
CA GLY A 285 16.26 -4.60 9.81
C GLY A 285 15.72 -5.75 10.69
N CYS A 286 16.19 -5.89 11.94
CA CYS A 286 15.78 -6.97 12.84
C CYS A 286 14.31 -6.85 13.29
N ASP A 287 13.83 -5.63 13.44
CA ASP A 287 12.46 -5.24 13.75
C ASP A 287 11.47 -5.58 12.60
N PHE A 288 11.97 -5.65 11.36
CA PHE A 288 11.19 -6.02 10.18
C PHE A 288 11.10 -7.54 9.96
N VAL A 289 11.87 -8.35 10.68
CA VAL A 289 11.87 -9.82 10.48
C VAL A 289 10.50 -10.45 10.76
N PRO A 290 9.78 -10.12 11.86
CA PRO A 290 8.44 -10.66 12.09
C PRO A 290 7.45 -10.24 11.00
N VAL A 291 7.53 -8.98 10.55
CA VAL A 291 6.66 -8.44 9.49
C VAL A 291 6.96 -9.12 8.16
N GLY A 292 8.23 -9.29 7.80
CA GLY A 292 8.64 -9.96 6.56
C GLY A 292 8.19 -11.42 6.51
N LEU A 293 8.31 -12.14 7.63
CA LEU A 293 7.82 -13.53 7.72
C LEU A 293 6.30 -13.60 7.65
N ALA A 294 5.58 -12.66 8.27
CA ALA A 294 4.11 -12.60 8.18
C ALA A 294 3.63 -12.27 6.75
N LEU A 295 4.26 -11.31 6.07
CA LEU A 295 3.97 -10.97 4.67
C LEU A 295 4.29 -12.12 3.71
N GLY A 296 5.28 -12.96 4.06
CA GLY A 296 5.62 -14.17 3.32
C GLY A 296 4.71 -15.37 3.62
N GLU A 297 3.60 -15.17 4.34
CA GLU A 297 2.66 -16.23 4.77
C GLU A 297 3.37 -17.41 5.48
N ALA A 298 4.44 -17.11 6.24
CA ALA A 298 5.19 -18.13 6.93
C ALA A 298 4.33 -18.82 7.99
N LYS A 299 4.52 -20.14 8.13
CA LYS A 299 3.84 -20.92 9.17
C LYS A 299 4.14 -20.32 10.56
N PRO A 300 3.19 -20.35 11.52
CA PRO A 300 3.41 -19.80 12.86
C PRO A 300 4.68 -20.33 13.54
N LYS A 301 4.98 -21.62 13.37
CA LYS A 301 6.20 -22.25 13.89
C LYS A 301 7.48 -21.69 13.28
N THR A 302 7.45 -21.28 12.01
CA THR A 302 8.57 -20.63 11.32
C THR A 302 8.78 -19.22 11.84
N ILE A 303 7.72 -18.49 12.20
CA ILE A 303 7.83 -17.15 12.80
C ILE A 303 8.42 -17.26 14.21
N GLU A 304 7.90 -18.18 15.02
CA GLU A 304 8.32 -18.42 16.41
C GLU A 304 9.81 -18.78 16.52
N ILE A 305 10.33 -19.59 15.59
CA ILE A 305 11.74 -20.02 15.58
C ILE A 305 12.62 -19.05 14.77
N GLY A 306 12.11 -18.55 13.64
CA GLY A 306 12.87 -17.74 12.69
C GLY A 306 13.25 -16.37 13.23
N VAL A 307 12.35 -15.71 13.97
CA VAL A 307 12.63 -14.40 14.56
C VAL A 307 13.81 -14.48 15.55
N PRO A 308 13.80 -15.34 16.59
CA PRO A 308 14.96 -15.51 17.47
C PRO A 308 16.22 -15.96 16.74
N ALA A 309 16.11 -16.86 15.75
CA ALA A 309 17.27 -17.35 15.00
C ALA A 309 17.99 -16.22 14.25
N VAL A 310 17.24 -15.30 13.62
CA VAL A 310 17.83 -14.14 12.92
C VAL A 310 18.48 -13.17 13.93
N LEU A 311 17.83 -12.90 15.06
CA LEU A 311 18.37 -12.01 16.08
C LEU A 311 19.68 -12.55 16.69
N ILE A 312 19.72 -13.85 17.00
CA ILE A 312 20.94 -14.52 17.50
C ILE A 312 22.03 -14.56 16.43
N SER A 313 21.67 -14.84 15.18
CA SER A 313 22.63 -14.79 14.06
C SER A 313 23.28 -13.40 13.95
N ARG A 314 22.50 -12.33 14.10
CA ARG A 314 23.02 -10.95 14.11
C ARG A 314 23.94 -10.65 15.29
N GLN A 315 23.68 -11.20 16.46
CA GLN A 315 24.58 -11.09 17.62
C GLN A 315 25.99 -11.63 17.32
N ILE A 316 26.07 -12.71 16.54
CA ILE A 316 27.35 -13.33 16.15
C ILE A 316 27.96 -12.61 14.94
N MET A 317 27.15 -12.36 13.92
CA MET A 317 27.60 -11.76 12.66
C MET A 317 27.94 -10.28 12.78
N GLY A 318 27.45 -9.55 13.78
CA GLY A 318 27.82 -8.16 14.04
C GLY A 318 29.33 -7.99 14.22
N PRO A 319 29.92 -8.57 15.27
CA PRO A 319 31.36 -8.49 15.51
C PRO A 319 32.20 -9.02 14.34
N VAL A 320 31.74 -10.10 13.68
CA VAL A 320 32.41 -10.63 12.48
C VAL A 320 32.39 -9.62 11.34
N SER A 321 31.27 -8.94 11.11
CA SER A 321 31.15 -7.90 10.08
C SER A 321 32.05 -6.71 10.38
N VAL A 322 32.21 -6.34 11.65
CA VAL A 322 33.15 -5.29 12.09
C VAL A 322 34.60 -5.67 11.78
N LEU A 323 34.99 -6.93 12.04
CA LEU A 323 36.34 -7.41 11.70
C LEU A 323 36.59 -7.39 10.18
N ILE A 324 35.63 -7.87 9.40
CA ILE A 324 35.72 -7.84 7.93
C ILE A 324 35.84 -6.40 7.43
N ALA A 325 34.98 -5.51 7.93
CA ALA A 325 35.00 -4.09 7.61
C ALA A 325 36.33 -3.43 7.97
N TRP A 326 36.96 -3.83 9.08
CA TRP A 326 38.26 -3.33 9.49
C TRP A 326 39.37 -3.77 8.54
N VAL A 327 39.41 -5.06 8.18
CA VAL A 327 40.37 -5.56 7.18
C VAL A 327 40.21 -4.86 5.84
N VAL A 328 38.97 -4.68 5.38
CA VAL A 328 38.70 -3.93 4.14
C VAL A 328 39.16 -2.48 4.25
N SER A 329 38.96 -1.86 5.41
CA SER A 329 39.37 -0.47 5.63
C SER A 329 40.88 -0.27 5.54
N LEU A 330 41.68 -1.25 6.00
CA LEU A 330 43.16 -1.23 5.86
C LEU A 330 43.65 -1.32 4.40
N ILE A 331 42.79 -1.76 3.47
CA ILE A 331 43.11 -1.85 2.04
C ILE A 331 42.70 -0.55 1.33
N VAL A 332 41.64 0.10 1.80
CA VAL A 332 41.06 1.30 1.19
C VAL A 332 41.76 2.59 1.64
N PHE A 333 42.23 2.63 2.89
CA PHE A 333 42.94 3.75 3.51
C PHE A 333 44.38 3.40 3.83
#